data_AF-A0A2V7R1K7-F1
#
_entry.id   AF-A0A2V7R1K7-F1
#
_cell.length_a   1.000
_cell.length_b   1.000
_cell.length_c   1.000
_cell.angle_alpha   90.00
_cell.angle_beta   90.00
_cell.angle_gamma   90.00
#
_symmetry.space_group_name_H-M   'P 1'
#
loop_
_entity.id
_entity.type
_entity.pdbx_description
1 polymer ?
#
loop_
_entity_poly.entity_id
_entity_poly.type
_entity_poly.pdbx_seq_one_letter_code
_entity_poly.pdbx_strand_id
1 'polypeptide(L)'
;MDRRTFLEYATVGGVAVAGPPIRRRAPGVSRAAAAAELEEATIAELQAGMAAGKYTSRSITVVYLQRIDALDKKGPGLRSVLETNPDALAQATALDAERKAKGPRGPLHGIPILVKDNVATRDRMQSTAGSLALVGVSPPRDAFLVERLRAAGAVLLGKANLSEWANFRSTHSSSGWSGRGGQCRNPYALDRTPSGSSSGSAVAVAASLCAAAIGTETDGSIVSPSTCCSIVGIKPTLGLVSRAGVIPIAHNQDTAGPMARTVADAATLLGA
;
A
#
# COMPACT_ATOMS: atom_id res chain seq x y z
N MET A 1 -50.27 -2.36 42.52
CA MET A 1 -49.31 -2.06 43.60
C MET A 1 -48.18 -1.28 42.96
N ASP A 2 -48.41 -0.05 42.52
CA ASP A 2 -48.57 1.24 43.23
C ASP A 2 -47.23 1.89 43.63
N ARG A 3 -47.05 3.11 43.13
CA ARG A 3 -45.84 3.93 42.98
C ARG A 3 -45.47 4.71 44.25
N ARG A 4 -45.90 4.22 45.43
CA ARG A 4 -45.80 4.94 46.72
C ARG A 4 -44.91 4.26 47.77
N THR A 5 -44.17 3.21 47.42
CA THR A 5 -43.37 2.44 48.40
C THR A 5 -41.86 2.44 48.10
N PHE A 6 -41.32 3.43 47.39
CA PHE A 6 -39.88 3.50 47.08
C PHE A 6 -39.19 4.80 47.56
N LEU A 7 -39.90 5.66 48.30
CA LEU A 7 -39.39 6.98 48.71
C LEU A 7 -39.29 7.20 50.23
N GLU A 8 -39.17 6.14 51.04
CA GLU A 8 -39.17 6.31 52.50
C GLU A 8 -38.09 5.53 53.28
N TYR A 9 -36.94 5.22 52.68
CA TYR A 9 -35.79 4.81 53.49
C TYR A 9 -34.50 5.56 53.17
N ALA A 10 -34.24 6.52 54.06
CA ALA A 10 -32.95 6.79 54.70
C ALA A 10 -31.89 7.57 53.91
N THR A 11 -31.94 8.89 54.10
CA THR A 11 -30.77 9.75 54.25
C THR A 11 -29.98 9.36 55.51
N VAL A 12 -28.76 8.83 55.39
CA VAL A 12 -27.65 9.06 56.35
C VAL A 12 -26.29 8.95 55.63
N GLY A 13 -25.56 10.06 55.64
CA GLY A 13 -24.09 10.25 55.75
C GLY A 13 -23.09 9.31 55.08
N GLY A 14 -22.18 9.88 54.28
CA GLY A 14 -20.91 9.21 53.94
C GLY A 14 -20.01 9.95 52.96
N VAL A 15 -19.12 10.81 53.49
CA VAL A 15 -17.80 11.24 52.97
C VAL A 15 -17.62 11.44 51.46
N ALA A 16 -17.47 12.70 51.05
CA ALA A 16 -16.93 13.06 49.74
C ALA A 16 -15.42 12.73 49.68
N VAL A 17 -15.06 11.66 48.95
CA VAL A 17 -13.69 11.45 48.49
C VAL A 17 -13.58 12.11 47.11
N ALA A 18 -12.87 13.24 47.05
CA ALA A 18 -12.46 13.86 45.79
C ALA A 18 -11.44 12.94 45.09
N GLY A 19 -11.94 12.01 44.27
CA GLY A 19 -11.11 11.28 43.33
C GLY A 19 -10.60 12.22 42.23
N PRO A 20 -9.38 12.00 41.70
CA PRO A 20 -8.86 12.82 40.61
C PRO A 20 -9.80 12.75 39.40
N PRO A 21 -9.89 13.80 38.58
CA PRO A 21 -10.79 13.81 37.44
C PRO A 21 -10.47 12.62 36.54
N ILE A 22 -11.45 11.73 36.36
CA ILE A 22 -11.39 10.67 35.36
C ILE A 22 -11.29 11.40 34.02
N ARG A 23 -10.06 11.49 33.49
CA ARG A 23 -9.85 11.87 32.09
C ARG A 23 -10.63 10.88 31.25
N ARG A 24 -11.76 11.32 30.69
CA ARG A 24 -12.45 10.61 29.61
C ARG A 24 -11.40 10.40 28.51
N ARG A 25 -10.91 9.17 28.40
CA ARG A 25 -10.13 8.72 27.25
C ARG A 25 -11.05 8.93 26.05
N ALA A 26 -10.59 9.71 25.07
CA ALA A 26 -11.30 9.85 23.80
C ALA A 26 -11.65 8.44 23.28
N PRO A 27 -12.85 8.23 22.72
CA PRO A 27 -13.22 6.91 22.24
C PRO A 27 -12.16 6.46 21.23
N GLY A 28 -11.46 5.38 21.54
CA GLY A 28 -10.49 4.81 20.62
C GLY A 28 -11.26 4.33 19.40
N VAL A 29 -10.97 4.91 18.23
CA VAL A 29 -11.48 4.41 16.96
C VAL A 29 -11.09 2.94 16.86
N SER A 30 -12.06 2.06 16.67
CA SER A 30 -11.79 0.62 16.55
C SER A 30 -10.89 0.38 15.32
N ARG A 31 -10.07 -0.68 15.37
CA ARG A 31 -9.18 -1.05 14.25
C ARG A 31 -9.95 -1.25 12.92
N ALA A 32 -11.19 -1.73 13.00
CA ALA A 32 -12.07 -1.89 11.84
C ALA A 32 -12.58 -0.53 11.31
N ALA A 33 -12.92 0.41 12.20
CA ALA A 33 -13.37 1.74 11.80
C ALA A 33 -12.24 2.54 11.11
N ALA A 34 -11.01 2.47 11.63
CA ALA A 34 -9.86 3.10 10.98
C ALA A 34 -9.52 2.48 9.61
N ALA A 35 -9.74 1.17 9.44
CA ALA A 35 -9.53 0.48 8.17
C ALA A 35 -10.60 0.79 7.11
N ALA A 36 -11.84 0.99 7.55
CA ALA A 36 -12.93 1.43 6.68
C ALA A 36 -12.75 2.90 6.26
N GLU A 37 -12.11 3.72 7.09
CA GLU A 37 -11.92 5.14 6.82
C GLU A 37 -10.84 5.44 5.77
N LEU A 38 -9.87 4.53 5.58
CA LEU A 38 -8.82 4.66 4.55
C LEU A 38 -9.13 3.88 3.27
N GLU A 39 -10.23 3.14 3.25
CA GLU A 39 -10.71 2.47 2.04
C GLU A 39 -11.12 3.52 1.02
N GLU A 40 -10.64 3.39 -0.20
CA GLU A 40 -10.86 4.33 -1.31
C GLU A 40 -10.31 5.75 -1.11
N ALA A 41 -9.69 6.06 0.02
CA ALA A 41 -9.06 7.36 0.26
C ALA A 41 -8.00 7.68 -0.81
N THR A 42 -8.09 8.88 -1.39
CA THR A 42 -7.16 9.42 -2.39
C THR A 42 -5.89 9.96 -1.72
N ILE A 43 -4.81 10.14 -2.49
CA ILE A 43 -3.56 10.73 -2.01
C ILE A 43 -3.83 12.14 -1.45
N ALA A 44 -4.68 12.92 -2.12
CA ALA A 44 -5.05 14.26 -1.67
C ALA A 44 -5.76 14.26 -0.30
N GLU A 45 -6.71 13.34 -0.09
CA GLU A 45 -7.42 13.20 1.19
C GLU A 45 -6.50 12.71 2.31
N LEU A 46 -5.58 11.77 2.01
CA LEU A 46 -4.57 11.34 2.98
C LEU A 46 -3.63 12.48 3.37
N GLN A 47 -3.20 13.30 2.40
CA GLN A 47 -2.41 14.51 2.66
C GLN A 47 -3.16 15.53 3.50
N ALA A 48 -4.42 15.82 3.16
CA ALA A 48 -5.27 16.73 3.92
C ALA A 48 -5.49 16.23 5.35
N GLY A 49 -5.74 14.93 5.52
CA GLY A 49 -5.87 14.30 6.84
C GLY A 49 -4.60 14.39 7.67
N MET A 50 -3.42 14.22 7.07
CA MET A 50 -2.14 14.43 7.76
C MET A 50 -1.90 15.90 8.12
N ALA A 51 -2.24 16.83 7.22
CA ALA A 51 -2.12 18.27 7.47
C ALA A 51 -3.05 18.75 8.60
N ALA A 52 -4.25 18.19 8.68
CA ALA A 52 -5.22 18.46 9.74
C ALA A 52 -4.93 17.73 11.07
N GLY A 53 -3.86 16.91 11.12
CA GLY A 53 -3.53 16.10 12.30
C GLY A 53 -4.50 14.94 12.57
N LYS A 54 -5.37 14.61 11.62
CA LYS A 54 -6.30 13.47 11.69
C LYS A 54 -5.55 12.13 11.66
N TYR A 55 -4.53 12.06 10.82
CA TYR A 55 -3.65 10.90 10.68
C TYR A 55 -2.19 11.31 10.75
N THR A 56 -1.34 10.32 11.02
CA THR A 56 0.09 10.40 10.71
C THR A 56 0.42 9.39 9.61
N SER A 57 1.52 9.58 8.87
CA SER A 57 2.05 8.62 7.90
C SER A 57 2.18 7.24 8.54
N ARG A 58 2.76 7.15 9.75
CA ARG A 58 2.86 5.91 10.51
C ARG A 58 1.49 5.26 10.74
N SER A 59 0.47 6.03 11.12
CA SER A 59 -0.87 5.49 11.36
C SER A 59 -1.51 4.92 10.08
N ILE A 60 -1.33 5.61 8.95
CA ILE A 60 -1.79 5.14 7.63
C ILE A 60 -1.05 3.86 7.22
N THR A 61 0.29 3.83 7.38
CA THR A 61 1.10 2.63 7.11
C THR A 61 0.65 1.45 7.96
N VAL A 62 0.36 1.67 9.25
CA VAL A 62 -0.17 0.62 10.13
C VAL A 62 -1.48 0.05 9.57
N VAL A 63 -2.43 0.89 9.16
CA VAL A 63 -3.71 0.41 8.62
C VAL A 63 -3.50 -0.43 7.35
N TYR A 64 -2.66 0.02 6.41
CA TYR A 64 -2.37 -0.77 5.21
C TYR A 64 -1.68 -2.11 5.51
N LEU A 65 -0.69 -2.14 6.40
CA LEU A 65 -0.04 -3.39 6.82
C LEU A 65 -1.04 -4.37 7.45
N GLN A 66 -1.99 -3.85 8.23
CA GLN A 66 -3.05 -4.66 8.85
C GLN A 66 -4.04 -5.20 7.81
N ARG A 67 -4.40 -4.40 6.79
CA ARG A 67 -5.23 -4.86 5.67
C ARG A 67 -4.51 -5.92 4.83
N ILE A 68 -3.22 -5.75 4.57
CA ILE A 68 -2.38 -6.76 3.89
C ILE A 68 -2.41 -8.08 4.67
N ASP A 69 -2.19 -8.06 5.99
CA ASP A 69 -2.28 -9.29 6.80
C ASP A 69 -3.66 -9.95 6.73
N ALA A 70 -4.73 -9.16 6.83
CA ALA A 70 -6.10 -9.67 6.86
C ALA A 70 -6.60 -10.21 5.51
N LEU A 71 -6.29 -9.54 4.40
CA LEU A 71 -6.86 -9.82 3.08
C LEU A 71 -5.89 -10.51 2.12
N ASP A 72 -4.61 -10.16 2.19
CA ASP A 72 -3.59 -10.67 1.27
C ASP A 72 -3.00 -12.00 1.73
N LYS A 73 -2.66 -12.08 3.02
CA LYS A 73 -1.98 -13.24 3.63
C LYS A 73 -2.96 -14.24 4.23
N LYS A 74 -4.04 -13.74 4.84
CA LYS A 74 -5.13 -14.52 5.43
C LYS A 74 -6.40 -14.34 4.58
N GLY A 75 -7.58 -14.52 5.18
CA GLY A 75 -8.87 -14.21 4.54
C GLY A 75 -8.99 -14.77 3.12
N PRO A 76 -9.34 -13.95 2.11
CA PRO A 76 -9.45 -14.39 0.72
C PRO A 76 -8.12 -14.86 0.09
N GLY A 77 -6.98 -14.52 0.71
CA GLY A 77 -5.64 -14.93 0.27
C GLY A 77 -5.29 -14.36 -1.10
N LEU A 78 -5.37 -13.03 -1.24
CA LEU A 78 -5.17 -12.34 -2.52
C LEU A 78 -3.76 -12.55 -3.10
N ARG A 79 -2.73 -12.74 -2.26
CA ARG A 79 -1.32 -12.96 -2.67
C ARG A 79 -0.79 -11.92 -3.67
N SER A 80 -1.24 -10.68 -3.51
CA SER A 80 -0.85 -9.52 -4.29
C SER A 80 0.41 -8.84 -3.74
N VAL A 81 0.69 -8.96 -2.45
CA VAL A 81 1.92 -8.45 -1.82
C VAL A 81 2.86 -9.62 -1.64
N LEU A 82 4.04 -9.58 -2.27
CA LEU A 82 5.03 -10.64 -2.15
C LEU A 82 5.73 -10.54 -0.79
N GLU A 83 6.17 -9.33 -0.44
CA GLU A 83 6.93 -9.03 0.77
C GLU A 83 6.61 -7.61 1.25
N THR A 84 6.40 -7.43 2.55
CA THR A 84 6.28 -6.09 3.17
C THR A 84 7.65 -5.59 3.61
N ASN A 85 7.88 -4.28 3.50
CA ASN A 85 9.13 -3.69 3.95
C ASN A 85 9.20 -3.67 5.49
N PRO A 86 10.17 -4.36 6.13
CA PRO A 86 10.30 -4.34 7.58
C PRO A 86 10.61 -2.94 8.12
N ASP A 87 11.11 -2.03 7.28
CA ASP A 87 11.46 -0.65 7.63
C ASP A 87 10.32 0.35 7.36
N ALA A 88 9.18 -0.07 6.79
CA ALA A 88 8.09 0.84 6.40
C ALA A 88 7.60 1.74 7.55
N LEU A 89 7.42 1.17 8.76
CA LEU A 89 6.96 1.94 9.92
C LEU A 89 8.01 2.93 10.42
N ALA A 90 9.30 2.58 10.34
CA ALA A 90 10.39 3.48 10.71
C ALA A 90 10.50 4.63 9.70
N GLN A 91 10.40 4.32 8.39
CA GLN A 91 10.36 5.32 7.31
C GLN A 91 9.19 6.29 7.50
N ALA A 92 7.99 5.77 7.76
CA ALA A 92 6.79 6.58 8.00
C ALA A 92 6.93 7.48 9.25
N THR A 93 7.50 6.95 10.34
CA THR A 93 7.77 7.72 11.56
C THR A 93 8.76 8.86 11.32
N ALA A 94 9.82 8.62 10.54
CA ALA A 94 10.77 9.65 10.17
C ALA A 94 10.13 10.75 9.32
N LEU A 95 9.25 10.40 8.39
CA LEU A 95 8.50 11.36 7.56
C LEU A 95 7.47 12.15 8.37
N ASP A 96 6.87 11.56 9.41
CA ASP A 96 6.03 12.29 10.37
C ASP A 96 6.84 13.35 11.13
N ALA A 97 8.03 12.99 11.62
CA ALA A 97 8.93 13.92 12.29
C ALA A 97 9.40 15.04 11.36
N GLU A 98 9.75 14.70 10.12
CA GLU A 98 10.13 15.66 9.10
C GLU A 98 8.99 16.61 8.75
N ARG A 99 7.77 16.11 8.56
CA ARG A 99 6.58 16.94 8.29
C ARG A 99 6.42 17.99 9.38
N LYS A 100 6.58 17.61 10.65
CA LYS A 100 6.48 18.54 11.78
C LYS A 100 7.62 19.57 11.83
N ALA A 101 8.84 19.17 11.45
CA ALA A 101 10.02 20.00 11.57
C ALA A 101 10.24 20.94 10.37
N LYS A 102 9.92 20.49 9.14
CA LYS A 102 10.28 21.15 7.88
C LYS A 102 9.11 21.32 6.91
N GLY A 103 7.95 20.71 7.20
CA GLY A 103 6.85 20.59 6.26
C GLY A 103 7.00 19.37 5.33
N PRO A 104 5.96 19.08 4.51
CA PRO A 104 6.00 17.98 3.57
C PRO A 104 6.92 18.27 2.36
N ARG A 105 7.61 17.25 1.85
CA ARG A 105 8.42 17.33 0.62
C ARG A 105 7.57 17.54 -0.65
N GLY A 106 6.29 17.21 -0.59
CA GLY A 106 5.36 17.29 -1.71
C GLY A 106 4.14 16.38 -1.50
N PRO A 107 3.34 16.15 -2.56
CA PRO A 107 2.11 15.37 -2.48
C PRO A 107 2.29 13.91 -2.02
N LEU A 108 3.46 13.32 -2.20
CA LEU A 108 3.76 11.95 -1.78
C LEU A 108 4.35 11.84 -0.38
N HIS A 109 4.56 12.95 0.34
CA HIS A 109 5.20 12.93 1.65
C HIS A 109 4.42 12.09 2.67
N GLY A 110 4.98 10.96 3.08
CA GLY A 110 4.37 10.03 4.03
C GLY A 110 3.34 9.07 3.41
N ILE A 111 3.20 9.02 2.08
CA ILE A 111 2.20 8.16 1.41
C ILE A 111 2.76 6.74 1.20
N PRO A 112 2.09 5.68 1.72
CA PRO A 112 2.54 4.30 1.52
C PRO A 112 2.18 3.75 0.15
N ILE A 113 3.20 3.33 -0.61
CA ILE A 113 3.06 2.77 -1.94
C ILE A 113 3.74 1.40 -2.06
N LEU A 114 3.26 0.58 -3.00
CA LEU A 114 3.93 -0.67 -3.37
C LEU A 114 4.71 -0.49 -4.68
N VAL A 115 5.80 -1.24 -4.83
CA VAL A 115 6.51 -1.34 -6.11
C VAL A 115 6.53 -2.79 -6.57
N LYS A 116 6.33 -3.03 -7.87
CA LYS A 116 6.41 -4.39 -8.44
C LYS A 116 7.77 -5.03 -8.13
N ASP A 117 7.80 -6.32 -7.85
CA ASP A 117 8.99 -7.04 -7.38
C ASP A 117 10.14 -7.16 -8.42
N ASN A 118 9.93 -6.71 -9.67
CA ASN A 118 11.01 -6.54 -10.65
C ASN A 118 11.71 -5.16 -10.58
N VAL A 119 11.27 -4.25 -9.71
CA VAL A 119 11.90 -2.96 -9.46
C VAL A 119 12.87 -3.09 -8.29
N ALA A 120 14.15 -2.79 -8.49
CA ALA A 120 15.18 -2.91 -7.45
C ALA A 120 14.98 -1.92 -6.30
N THR A 121 15.15 -2.42 -5.08
CA THR A 121 15.26 -1.61 -3.86
C THR A 121 16.39 -2.15 -2.98
N ARG A 122 17.12 -1.28 -2.29
CA ARG A 122 18.17 -1.55 -1.31
C ARG A 122 17.63 -1.68 0.12
N ASP A 123 16.32 -1.60 0.32
CA ASP A 123 15.70 -1.97 1.59
C ASP A 123 16.01 -3.43 1.95
N ARG A 124 15.67 -3.83 3.17
CA ARG A 124 15.71 -5.24 3.62
C ARG A 124 14.55 -6.05 3.03
N MET A 125 14.45 -6.02 1.71
CA MET A 125 13.50 -6.74 0.87
C MET A 125 14.20 -7.30 -0.36
N GLN A 126 13.62 -8.32 -0.97
CA GLN A 126 14.16 -8.94 -2.17
C GLN A 126 13.54 -8.33 -3.44
N SER A 127 14.27 -8.31 -4.56
CA SER A 127 13.72 -7.93 -5.87
C SER A 127 13.94 -9.09 -6.84
N THR A 128 12.94 -9.95 -6.96
CA THR A 128 13.12 -11.31 -7.49
C THR A 128 12.48 -11.57 -8.84
N ALA A 129 11.73 -10.59 -9.39
CA ALA A 129 10.81 -10.82 -10.50
C ALA A 129 9.91 -12.06 -10.30
N GLY A 130 9.56 -12.35 -9.03
CA GLY A 130 8.79 -13.53 -8.63
C GLY A 130 9.55 -14.87 -8.64
N SER A 131 10.83 -14.89 -9.05
CA SER A 131 11.63 -16.10 -9.25
C SER A 131 12.38 -16.52 -7.98
N LEU A 132 12.35 -17.82 -7.66
CA LEU A 132 13.16 -18.39 -6.59
C LEU A 132 14.67 -18.27 -6.85
N ALA A 133 15.09 -18.16 -8.11
CA ALA A 133 16.51 -18.07 -8.48
C ALA A 133 17.19 -16.78 -8.00
N LEU A 134 16.42 -15.72 -7.71
CA LEU A 134 16.92 -14.43 -7.25
C LEU A 134 16.74 -14.23 -5.75
N VAL A 135 16.22 -15.23 -5.01
CA VAL A 135 16.10 -15.13 -3.56
C VAL A 135 17.48 -15.04 -2.91
N GLY A 136 17.68 -14.03 -2.07
CA GLY A 136 18.96 -13.75 -1.42
C GLY A 136 19.88 -12.83 -2.23
N VAL A 137 19.53 -12.53 -3.48
CA VAL A 137 20.30 -11.60 -4.32
C VAL A 137 19.93 -10.17 -3.96
N SER A 138 20.91 -9.41 -3.50
CA SER A 138 20.75 -8.00 -3.19
C SER A 138 21.12 -7.14 -4.40
N PRO A 139 20.23 -6.25 -4.88
CA PRO A 139 20.61 -5.33 -5.95
C PRO A 139 21.72 -4.38 -5.47
N PRO A 140 22.59 -3.90 -6.37
CA PRO A 140 23.71 -3.02 -5.99
C PRO A 140 23.25 -1.61 -5.60
N ARG A 141 22.07 -1.17 -6.08
CA ARG A 141 21.48 0.15 -5.82
C ARG A 141 19.96 0.12 -5.97
N ASP A 142 19.30 1.18 -5.50
CA ASP A 142 17.89 1.42 -5.79
C ASP A 142 17.69 1.59 -7.31
N ALA A 143 16.50 1.23 -7.80
CA ALA A 143 16.09 1.69 -9.11
C ALA A 143 15.98 3.23 -9.11
N PHE A 144 16.27 3.89 -10.24
CA PHE A 144 16.24 5.35 -10.30
C PHE A 144 14.87 5.92 -9.90
N LEU A 145 13.78 5.26 -10.33
CA LEU A 145 12.43 5.66 -9.94
C LEU A 145 12.21 5.54 -8.42
N VAL A 146 12.84 4.58 -7.75
CA VAL A 146 12.75 4.41 -6.29
C VAL A 146 13.45 5.56 -5.59
N GLU A 147 14.61 5.99 -6.09
CA GLU A 147 15.32 7.17 -5.57
C GLU A 147 14.44 8.44 -5.67
N ARG A 148 13.73 8.62 -6.80
CA ARG A 148 12.76 9.73 -6.98
C ARG A 148 11.60 9.64 -5.99
N LEU A 149 10.98 8.47 -5.86
CA LEU A 149 9.87 8.25 -4.91
C LEU A 149 10.28 8.56 -3.46
N ARG A 150 11.50 8.16 -3.06
CA ARG A 150 12.05 8.52 -1.74
C ARG A 150 12.30 10.02 -1.62
N ALA A 151 12.83 10.67 -2.65
CA ALA A 151 13.03 12.11 -2.66
C ALA A 151 11.69 12.86 -2.50
N ALA A 152 10.61 12.37 -3.13
CA ALA A 152 9.25 12.88 -2.97
C ALA A 152 8.61 12.55 -1.60
N GLY A 153 9.28 11.74 -0.77
CA GLY A 153 8.85 11.38 0.57
C GLY A 153 7.85 10.21 0.63
N ALA A 154 7.77 9.37 -0.39
CA ALA A 154 6.93 8.18 -0.34
C ALA A 154 7.47 7.13 0.64
N VAL A 155 6.58 6.39 1.30
CA VAL A 155 6.92 5.22 2.12
C VAL A 155 6.84 3.98 1.23
N LEU A 156 7.95 3.25 1.09
CA LEU A 156 7.95 1.99 0.36
C LEU A 156 7.37 0.90 1.26
N LEU A 157 6.10 0.58 1.06
CA LEU A 157 5.35 -0.36 1.87
C LEU A 157 5.81 -1.81 1.67
N GLY A 158 6.30 -2.14 0.48
CA GLY A 158 6.61 -3.51 0.11
C GLY A 158 6.78 -3.73 -1.39
N LYS A 159 6.88 -5.02 -1.75
CA LYS A 159 7.02 -5.55 -3.10
C LYS A 159 5.73 -6.22 -3.52
N ALA A 160 5.15 -5.78 -4.63
CA ALA A 160 3.97 -6.40 -5.21
C ALA A 160 4.35 -7.64 -6.05
N ASN A 161 3.53 -8.70 -5.95
CA ASN A 161 3.66 -9.91 -6.74
C ASN A 161 3.42 -9.62 -8.24
N LEU A 162 3.84 -10.54 -9.10
CA LEU A 162 3.74 -10.44 -10.55
C LEU A 162 3.60 -11.81 -11.20
N SER A 163 3.25 -11.84 -12.48
CA SER A 163 3.58 -13.00 -13.32
C SER A 163 5.10 -13.16 -13.36
N GLU A 164 5.64 -14.33 -13.02
CA GLU A 164 7.09 -14.59 -12.96
C GLU A 164 7.82 -14.12 -14.23
N TRP A 165 8.99 -13.50 -14.04
CA TRP A 165 9.78 -12.90 -15.13
C TRP A 165 8.97 -11.94 -16.01
N ALA A 166 8.07 -11.19 -15.39
CA ALA A 166 7.15 -10.27 -16.05
C ALA A 166 6.36 -10.93 -17.21
N ASN A 167 5.97 -12.21 -17.00
CA ASN A 167 5.26 -13.08 -17.94
C ASN A 167 6.08 -13.57 -19.15
N PHE A 168 7.39 -13.31 -19.20
CA PHE A 168 8.26 -13.72 -20.31
C PHE A 168 9.02 -15.03 -20.02
N ARG A 169 8.29 -16.04 -19.54
CA ARG A 169 8.85 -17.34 -19.11
C ARG A 169 8.36 -18.53 -19.92
N SER A 170 7.11 -18.51 -20.36
CA SER A 170 6.46 -19.64 -21.04
C SER A 170 5.29 -19.16 -21.88
N THR A 171 5.01 -19.87 -22.97
CA THR A 171 3.80 -19.69 -23.80
C THR A 171 2.53 -20.21 -23.14
N HIS A 172 2.64 -20.97 -22.04
CA HIS A 172 1.53 -21.49 -21.24
C HIS A 172 1.58 -20.95 -19.81
N SER A 173 1.95 -19.68 -19.64
CA SER A 173 2.01 -19.04 -18.32
C SER A 173 0.61 -18.82 -17.72
N SER A 174 0.56 -18.71 -16.39
CA SER A 174 -0.65 -18.27 -15.66
C SER A 174 -0.44 -16.85 -15.15
N SER A 175 -1.26 -15.91 -15.60
CA SER A 175 -1.15 -14.52 -15.20
C SER A 175 -1.30 -14.36 -13.68
N GLY A 176 -0.37 -13.62 -13.08
CA GLY A 176 -0.28 -13.36 -11.65
C GLY A 176 0.30 -14.49 -10.80
N TRP A 177 0.75 -15.59 -11.42
CA TRP A 177 1.51 -16.62 -10.71
C TRP A 177 3.01 -16.34 -10.73
N SER A 178 3.66 -16.55 -9.58
CA SER A 178 5.12 -16.69 -9.52
C SER A 178 5.58 -17.82 -8.60
N GLY A 179 6.78 -18.37 -8.83
CA GLY A 179 7.32 -19.44 -8.00
C GLY A 179 7.51 -19.02 -6.54
N ARG A 180 7.88 -17.76 -6.31
CA ARG A 180 8.04 -17.20 -4.95
C ARG A 180 6.73 -16.73 -4.32
N GLY A 181 5.86 -16.06 -5.08
CA GLY A 181 4.65 -15.41 -4.56
C GLY A 181 3.37 -16.27 -4.63
N GLY A 182 3.39 -17.36 -5.42
CA GLY A 182 2.19 -18.11 -5.76
C GLY A 182 1.22 -17.32 -6.65
N GLN A 183 -0.02 -17.79 -6.72
CA GLN A 183 -1.07 -17.19 -7.55
C GLN A 183 -1.72 -15.97 -6.89
N CYS A 184 -1.49 -14.78 -7.45
CA CYS A 184 -2.25 -13.58 -7.17
C CYS A 184 -3.70 -13.73 -7.67
N ARG A 185 -4.69 -13.27 -6.90
CA ARG A 185 -6.13 -13.45 -7.20
C ARG A 185 -6.83 -12.11 -7.40
N ASN A 186 -7.76 -12.06 -8.35
CA ASN A 186 -8.56 -10.87 -8.59
C ASN A 186 -9.50 -10.60 -7.40
N PRO A 187 -9.52 -9.38 -6.81
CA PRO A 187 -10.30 -9.10 -5.62
C PRO A 187 -11.81 -9.03 -5.87
N TYR A 188 -12.24 -8.86 -7.13
CA TYR A 188 -13.66 -8.86 -7.50
C TYR A 188 -14.22 -10.27 -7.66
N ALA A 189 -13.39 -11.24 -8.03
CA ALA A 189 -13.75 -12.65 -8.14
C ALA A 189 -12.48 -13.52 -8.05
N LEU A 190 -12.33 -14.27 -6.95
CA LEU A 190 -11.08 -14.98 -6.61
C LEU A 190 -10.70 -16.10 -7.60
N ASP A 191 -11.66 -16.56 -8.41
CA ASP A 191 -11.51 -17.55 -9.48
C ASP A 191 -11.24 -16.93 -10.86
N ARG A 192 -11.14 -15.59 -10.94
CA ARG A 192 -10.83 -14.85 -12.18
C ARG A 192 -9.41 -14.32 -12.19
N THR A 193 -8.89 -14.14 -13.39
CA THR A 193 -7.54 -13.64 -13.60
C THR A 193 -7.42 -12.18 -13.14
N PRO A 194 -6.34 -11.80 -12.44
CA PRO A 194 -5.99 -10.39 -12.25
C PRO A 194 -5.29 -9.80 -13.49
N SER A 195 -5.15 -10.59 -14.57
CA SER A 195 -4.21 -10.36 -15.67
C SER A 195 -2.78 -10.16 -15.16
N GLY A 196 -1.89 -9.54 -15.93
CA GLY A 196 -0.50 -9.37 -15.58
C GLY A 196 0.27 -8.61 -16.65
N SER A 197 1.58 -8.43 -16.48
CA SER A 197 2.38 -9.00 -15.39
C SER A 197 2.35 -8.21 -14.08
N SER A 198 1.88 -6.96 -14.04
CA SER A 198 1.77 -6.16 -12.78
C SER A 198 0.54 -6.53 -11.95
N SER A 199 0.26 -7.82 -11.80
CA SER A 199 -0.93 -8.36 -11.13
C SER A 199 -1.04 -7.90 -9.68
N GLY A 200 0.02 -8.05 -8.89
CA GLY A 200 0.03 -7.68 -7.48
C GLY A 200 -0.17 -6.18 -7.28
N SER A 201 0.45 -5.35 -8.12
CA SER A 201 0.27 -3.89 -8.06
C SER A 201 -1.20 -3.51 -8.31
N ALA A 202 -1.85 -4.15 -9.28
CA ALA A 202 -3.27 -3.89 -9.57
C ALA A 202 -4.20 -4.35 -8.45
N VAL A 203 -4.04 -5.59 -8.00
CA VAL A 203 -4.88 -6.17 -6.95
C VAL A 203 -4.71 -5.42 -5.63
N ALA A 204 -3.50 -5.03 -5.26
CA ALA A 204 -3.25 -4.31 -4.02
C ALA A 204 -3.88 -2.91 -4.02
N VAL A 205 -3.87 -2.21 -5.15
CA VAL A 205 -4.55 -0.92 -5.29
C VAL A 205 -6.07 -1.10 -5.23
N ALA A 206 -6.61 -2.08 -5.96
CA ALA A 206 -8.05 -2.36 -6.03
C ALA A 206 -8.63 -2.82 -4.69
N ALA A 207 -7.87 -3.55 -3.87
CA ALA A 207 -8.30 -4.00 -2.54
C ALA A 207 -7.95 -3.01 -1.42
N SER A 208 -7.55 -1.77 -1.76
CA SER A 208 -7.14 -0.75 -0.80
C SER A 208 -6.07 -1.24 0.19
N LEU A 209 -5.05 -1.95 -0.32
CA LEU A 209 -3.89 -2.44 0.44
C LEU A 209 -2.69 -1.48 0.40
N CYS A 210 -2.75 -0.48 -0.49
CA CYS A 210 -1.84 0.65 -0.56
C CYS A 210 -2.56 1.88 -1.14
N ALA A 211 -1.95 3.05 -1.02
CA ALA A 211 -2.50 4.28 -1.61
C ALA A 211 -2.38 4.25 -3.14
N ALA A 212 -1.22 3.84 -3.65
CA ALA A 212 -0.94 3.64 -5.07
C ALA A 212 0.20 2.61 -5.24
N ALA A 213 0.47 2.19 -6.46
CA ALA A 213 1.54 1.25 -6.75
C ALA A 213 2.28 1.57 -8.06
N ILE A 214 3.49 1.05 -8.19
CA ILE A 214 4.24 1.05 -9.45
C ILE A 214 4.09 -0.32 -10.12
N GLY A 215 3.75 -0.29 -11.41
CA GLY A 215 3.83 -1.43 -12.31
C GLY A 215 4.92 -1.23 -13.37
N THR A 216 5.14 -2.27 -14.18
CA THR A 216 6.01 -2.18 -15.36
C THR A 216 5.31 -2.82 -16.56
N GLU A 217 5.51 -2.24 -17.73
CA GLU A 217 4.92 -2.72 -18.97
C GLU A 217 5.94 -2.81 -20.10
N THR A 218 5.92 -3.98 -20.75
CA THR A 218 6.50 -4.21 -22.08
C THR A 218 5.38 -4.17 -23.11
N ASP A 219 4.34 -4.99 -22.89
CA ASP A 219 3.09 -4.96 -23.65
C ASP A 219 1.94 -5.37 -22.71
N GLY A 220 0.96 -4.50 -22.50
CA GLY A 220 -0.24 -4.70 -21.68
C GLY A 220 -0.03 -4.84 -20.17
N SER A 221 1.20 -4.99 -19.69
CA SER A 221 1.52 -5.40 -18.32
C SER A 221 1.23 -4.39 -17.19
N ILE A 222 0.81 -3.16 -17.50
CA ILE A 222 0.22 -2.16 -16.60
C ILE A 222 -1.28 -2.02 -16.94
N VAL A 223 -1.63 -1.76 -18.19
CA VAL A 223 -3.01 -1.41 -18.58
C VAL A 223 -3.96 -2.60 -18.47
N SER A 224 -3.54 -3.81 -18.87
CA SER A 224 -4.37 -5.02 -18.80
C SER A 224 -4.74 -5.42 -17.36
N PRO A 225 -3.79 -5.55 -16.40
CA PRO A 225 -4.16 -5.83 -15.02
C PRO A 225 -4.93 -4.66 -14.36
N SER A 226 -4.70 -3.42 -14.80
CA SER A 226 -5.52 -2.28 -14.34
C SER A 226 -6.98 -2.42 -14.78
N THR A 227 -7.23 -2.78 -16.04
CA THR A 227 -8.59 -3.04 -16.54
C THR A 227 -9.24 -4.22 -15.81
N CYS A 228 -8.54 -5.34 -15.65
CA CYS A 228 -9.08 -6.51 -14.96
C CYS A 228 -9.39 -6.27 -13.47
N CYS A 229 -8.67 -5.34 -12.82
CA CYS A 229 -8.88 -4.97 -11.43
C CYS A 229 -9.63 -3.63 -11.27
N SER A 230 -10.23 -3.09 -12.33
CA SER A 230 -11.03 -1.86 -12.31
C SER A 230 -10.32 -0.66 -11.64
N ILE A 231 -9.05 -0.44 -11.99
CA ILE A 231 -8.25 0.71 -11.53
C ILE A 231 -7.64 1.46 -12.72
N VAL A 232 -7.01 2.60 -12.45
CA VAL A 232 -6.24 3.37 -13.44
C VAL A 232 -4.81 2.86 -13.49
N GLY A 233 -4.30 2.64 -14.71
CA GLY A 233 -2.89 2.39 -14.97
C GLY A 233 -2.41 3.23 -16.15
N ILE A 234 -1.27 3.90 -15.99
CA ILE A 234 -0.68 4.72 -17.05
C ILE A 234 0.60 4.05 -17.54
N LYS A 235 0.63 3.67 -18.81
CA LYS A 235 1.86 3.29 -19.51
C LYS A 235 2.43 4.55 -20.19
N PRO A 236 3.48 5.20 -19.64
CA PRO A 236 3.99 6.42 -20.24
C PRO A 236 4.71 6.16 -21.57
N THR A 237 5.05 7.26 -22.26
CA THR A 237 5.96 7.26 -23.41
C THR A 237 7.32 6.71 -22.99
N LEU A 238 7.94 5.93 -23.88
CA LEU A 238 9.29 5.39 -23.64
C LEU A 238 10.28 6.52 -23.39
N GLY A 239 11.11 6.37 -22.36
CA GLY A 239 12.09 7.36 -21.95
C GLY A 239 11.59 8.39 -20.92
N LEU A 240 10.27 8.51 -20.70
CA LEU A 240 9.75 9.41 -19.66
C LEU A 240 10.19 8.97 -18.25
N VAL A 241 10.14 7.66 -17.99
CA VAL A 241 10.58 7.06 -16.72
C VAL A 241 11.82 6.20 -16.99
N SER A 242 12.88 6.43 -16.22
CA SER A 242 14.11 5.62 -16.29
C SER A 242 13.82 4.16 -15.91
N ARG A 243 14.35 3.21 -16.69
CA ARG A 243 14.30 1.77 -16.34
C ARG A 243 15.55 1.28 -15.61
N ALA A 244 16.45 2.19 -15.20
CA ALA A 244 17.64 1.79 -14.47
C ALA A 244 17.26 1.11 -13.14
N GLY A 245 17.74 -0.11 -12.93
CA GLY A 245 17.40 -0.93 -11.77
C GLY A 245 16.05 -1.66 -11.87
N VAL A 246 15.46 -1.79 -13.06
CA VAL A 246 14.31 -2.67 -13.30
C VAL A 246 14.79 -3.92 -14.04
N ILE A 247 14.41 -5.11 -13.58
CA ILE A 247 14.69 -6.36 -14.30
C ILE A 247 13.93 -6.31 -15.65
N PRO A 248 14.65 -6.30 -16.79
CA PRO A 248 14.07 -5.96 -18.09
C PRO A 248 13.43 -7.15 -18.81
N ILE A 249 12.67 -6.85 -19.86
CA ILE A 249 12.34 -7.76 -20.96
C ILE A 249 12.89 -7.19 -22.27
N ALA A 250 12.38 -6.04 -22.71
CA ALA A 250 12.69 -5.47 -24.02
C ALA A 250 12.90 -3.94 -23.95
N HIS A 251 14.13 -3.50 -24.16
CA HIS A 251 14.53 -2.09 -24.02
C HIS A 251 13.81 -1.12 -24.96
N ASN A 252 13.19 -1.59 -26.04
CA ASN A 252 12.43 -0.80 -27.00
C ASN A 252 10.94 -0.69 -26.63
N GLN A 253 10.50 -1.27 -25.51
CA GLN A 253 9.09 -1.30 -25.07
C GLN A 253 8.93 -1.10 -23.56
N ASP A 254 9.94 -1.50 -22.77
CA ASP A 254 9.87 -1.45 -21.32
C ASP A 254 9.75 -0.02 -20.78
N THR A 255 8.77 0.16 -19.90
CA THR A 255 8.63 1.33 -19.05
C THR A 255 7.98 0.98 -17.71
N ALA A 256 8.28 1.75 -16.67
CA ALA A 256 7.54 1.71 -15.41
C ALA A 256 6.42 2.76 -15.44
N GLY A 257 5.34 2.52 -14.70
CA GLY A 257 4.22 3.45 -14.66
C GLY A 257 3.35 3.31 -13.41
N PRO A 258 2.59 4.36 -13.08
CA PRO A 258 1.75 4.39 -11.90
C PRO A 258 0.47 3.57 -12.10
N MET A 259 -0.01 3.01 -10.98
CA MET A 259 -1.27 2.29 -10.86
C MET A 259 -1.99 2.82 -9.62
N ALA A 260 -3.21 3.33 -9.77
CA ALA A 260 -3.97 3.93 -8.68
C ALA A 260 -5.49 3.81 -8.93
N ARG A 261 -6.30 4.05 -7.90
CA ARG A 261 -7.78 4.00 -8.05
C ARG A 261 -8.32 5.17 -8.86
N THR A 262 -7.66 6.32 -8.80
CA THR A 262 -8.08 7.54 -9.51
C THR A 262 -7.01 8.03 -10.48
N VAL A 263 -7.45 8.77 -11.50
CA VAL A 263 -6.52 9.43 -12.45
C VAL A 263 -5.64 10.46 -11.74
N ALA A 264 -6.19 11.18 -10.76
CA ALA A 264 -5.47 12.18 -9.97
C ALA A 264 -4.31 11.54 -9.19
N ASP A 265 -4.53 10.39 -8.55
CA ASP A 265 -3.48 9.67 -7.82
C ASP A 265 -2.42 9.10 -8.77
N ALA A 266 -2.84 8.56 -9.92
CA ALA A 266 -1.91 8.05 -10.93
C ALA A 266 -1.04 9.18 -11.50
N ALA A 267 -1.62 10.36 -11.79
CA ALA A 267 -0.90 11.54 -12.24
C ALA A 267 0.06 12.08 -11.17
N THR A 268 -0.39 12.10 -9.90
CA THR A 268 0.45 12.51 -8.76
C THR A 268 1.68 11.61 -8.64
N LEU A 269 1.50 10.30 -8.79
CA LEU A 269 2.61 9.34 -8.74
C LEU A 269 3.52 9.43 -9.97
N LEU A 270 2.98 9.76 -11.15
CA LEU A 270 3.78 9.97 -12.37
C LEU A 270 4.69 11.20 -12.28
N GLY A 271 4.25 12.25 -11.57
CA GLY A 271 4.98 13.51 -11.45
C GLY A 271 6.09 13.53 -10.39
N ALA A 272 6.37 12.40 -9.75
CA ALA A 272 7.34 12.28 -8.65
C ALA A 272 8.82 12.18 -9.10
#